data_AF-A0A5J4W3A4-F1
#
_entry.id   AF-A0A5J4W3A4-F1
#
_cell.length_a   1.000
_cell.length_b   1.000
_cell.length_c   1.000
_cell.angle_alpha   90.00
_cell.angle_beta   90.00
_cell.angle_gamma   90.00
#
_symmetry.space_group_name_H-M   'P 1'
#
loop_
_entity.id
_entity.type
_entity.pdbx_description
1 polymer ?
#
loop_
_entity_poly.entity_id
_entity_poly.type
_entity_poly.pdbx_seq_one_letter_code
_entity_poly.pdbx_strand_id
1 'polypeptide(L)' 'MKLLPSHESRPLWILPNSHIFLETMSPIYKQAYDFMIAIAEPISRPQFIQEYKITEQSLMSAVSIGMATRDIIDVLK' A
#
# COMPACT_ATOMS: atom_id res chain seq x y z
N MET A 1 -3.89 -1.77 -18.82
CA MET A 1 -4.11 -0.71 -17.80
C MET A 1 -3.68 0.61 -18.38
N LYS A 2 -4.41 1.70 -18.12
CA LYS A 2 -3.98 3.07 -18.47
C LYS A 2 -3.28 3.66 -17.24
N LEU A 3 -2.16 4.35 -17.44
CA LEU A 3 -1.45 5.02 -16.35
C LEU A 3 -2.25 6.24 -15.88
N LEU A 4 -2.29 6.45 -14.57
CA LEU A 4 -2.84 7.69 -14.00
C LEU A 4 -1.87 8.85 -14.25
N PRO A 5 -2.38 10.10 -14.30
CA PRO A 5 -1.53 11.27 -14.21
C PRO A 5 -0.64 11.22 -12.96
N SER A 6 0.63 11.61 -13.11
CA SER A 6 1.63 11.62 -12.03
C SER A 6 1.91 10.26 -11.39
N HIS A 7 1.73 9.14 -12.12
CA HIS A 7 2.10 7.80 -11.66
C HIS A 7 3.56 7.71 -11.17
N GLU A 8 4.47 8.49 -11.74
CA GLU A 8 5.88 8.58 -11.31
C GLU A 8 6.06 9.04 -9.86
N SER A 9 5.08 9.76 -9.30
CA SER A 9 5.09 10.22 -7.90
C SER A 9 4.38 9.26 -6.94
N ARG A 10 3.82 8.15 -7.43
CA ARG A 10 3.01 7.20 -6.66
C ARG A 10 3.81 5.91 -6.44
N PRO A 11 4.30 5.64 -5.22
CA PRO A 11 5.19 4.50 -4.97
C PRO A 11 4.48 3.15 -4.86
N LEU A 12 3.15 3.11 -5.00
CA LEU A 12 2.34 1.92 -4.80
C LEU A 12 1.82 1.39 -6.14
N TRP A 13 2.08 0.12 -6.41
CA TRP A 13 1.49 -0.61 -7.54
C TRP A 13 0.50 -1.63 -7.01
N ILE A 14 -0.79 -1.39 -7.25
CA ILE A 14 -1.88 -2.19 -6.70
C ILE A 14 -2.38 -3.16 -7.76
N LEU A 15 -2.33 -4.45 -7.45
CA LEU A 15 -2.75 -5.50 -8.37
C LEU A 15 -4.17 -6.00 -8.03
N PRO A 16 -4.94 -6.49 -9.01
CA PRO A 16 -6.29 -7.04 -8.77
C PRO A 16 -6.34 -8.26 -7.84
N ASN A 17 -5.20 -8.92 -7.61
CA ASN A 17 -5.07 -10.09 -6.74
C ASN A 17 -4.73 -9.74 -5.27
N SER A 18 -4.92 -8.48 -4.86
CA SER A 18 -4.63 -7.94 -3.52
C SER A 18 -3.14 -7.83 -3.16
N HIS A 19 -2.23 -8.04 -4.12
CA HIS A 19 -0.82 -7.73 -3.94
C HIS A 19 -0.57 -6.24 -4.18
N ILE A 20 0.34 -5.67 -3.39
CA ILE A 20 0.80 -4.30 -3.51
C ILE A 20 2.33 -4.30 -3.53
N PHE A 21 2.91 -3.66 -4.53
CA PHE A 21 4.34 -3.37 -4.55
C PHE A 21 4.60 -1.95 -4.08
N LEU A 22 5.60 -1.77 -3.21
CA LEU A 22 6.04 -0.50 -2.65
C LEU A 22 7.47 -0.20 -3.09
N GLU A 23 7.66 0.91 -3.81
CA GLU A 23 8.97 1.40 -4.21
C GLU A 23 9.67 2.16 -3.07
N THR A 24 10.88 1.73 -2.70
CA THR A 24 11.62 2.32 -1.57
C THR A 24 12.35 3.63 -1.93
N MET A 25 12.52 3.89 -3.23
CA MET A 25 13.27 5.04 -3.74
C MET A 25 12.42 6.32 -3.83
N SER A 26 11.11 6.22 -3.59
CA SER A 26 10.21 7.38 -3.66
C SER A 26 10.44 8.36 -2.50
N PRO A 27 10.40 9.69 -2.74
CA PRO A 27 10.50 10.69 -1.68
C PRO A 27 9.45 10.55 -0.57
N ILE A 28 8.30 9.93 -0.88
CA ILE A 28 7.22 9.69 0.06
C ILE A 28 7.19 8.25 0.60
N TYR A 29 8.26 7.47 0.40
CA TYR A 29 8.36 6.08 0.86
C TYR A 29 7.96 5.92 2.33
N LYS A 30 8.44 6.79 3.23
CA LYS A 30 8.12 6.69 4.66
C LYS A 30 6.61 6.75 4.93
N GLN A 31 5.90 7.66 4.27
CA GLN A 31 4.45 7.79 4.42
C GLN A 31 3.72 6.56 3.85
N ALA A 32 4.14 6.10 2.67
CA ALA A 32 3.57 4.91 2.05
C ALA A 32 3.85 3.63 2.88
N TYR A 33 5.05 3.51 3.44
CA TYR A 33 5.46 2.40 4.31
C TYR A 33 4.64 2.37 5.60
N ASP A 34 4.52 3.51 6.28
CA ASP A 34 3.72 3.63 7.51
C ASP A 34 2.25 3.25 7.24
N PHE A 35 1.70 3.64 6.08
CA PHE A 35 0.37 3.22 5.63
C PHE A 35 0.29 1.70 5.34
N MET A 36 1.28 1.14 4.63
CA MET A 36 1.28 -0.29 4.27
C MET A 36 1.32 -1.20 5.49
N ILE A 37 2.09 -0.84 6.53
CA ILE A 37 2.11 -1.60 7.80
C ILE A 37 0.72 -1.64 8.45
N ALA A 38 -0.07 -0.57 8.32
CA ALA A 38 -1.37 -0.50 8.93
C ALA A 38 -2.43 -1.37 8.22
N ILE A 39 -2.31 -1.53 6.88
CA ILE A 39 -3.38 -2.13 6.06
C ILE A 39 -3.06 -3.49 5.45
N ALA A 40 -1.80 -3.91 5.42
CA ALA A 40 -1.37 -5.07 4.65
C ALA A 40 -0.29 -5.88 5.36
N GLU A 41 -0.18 -7.15 5.00
CA GLU A 41 0.85 -8.06 5.51
C GLU A 41 2.07 -8.06 4.58
N PRO A 42 3.31 -8.02 5.12
CA PRO A 42 4.51 -8.10 4.30
C PRO A 42 4.71 -9.52 3.75
N ILE A 43 4.93 -9.64 2.44
CA ILE A 43 5.31 -10.90 1.78
C ILE A 43 6.83 -10.96 1.60
N SER A 44 7.43 -9.88 1.08
CA SER A 44 8.86 -9.78 0.82
C SER A 44 9.35 -8.34 0.98
N ARG A 45 10.56 -8.15 1.54
CA ARG A 45 11.14 -6.82 1.82
C ARG A 45 12.55 -6.65 1.26
N PRO A 46 12.78 -6.81 -0.05
CA PRO A 46 14.09 -6.53 -0.64
C PRO A 46 14.33 -5.02 -0.72
N GLN A 47 15.55 -4.65 -1.12
CA GLN A 47 16.07 -3.28 -1.01
C GLN A 47 15.26 -2.24 -1.79
N PHE A 48 14.77 -2.57 -2.99
CA PHE A 48 14.22 -1.58 -3.93
C PHE A 48 12.70 -1.64 -4.08
N ILE A 49 12.11 -2.83 -4.10
CA ILE A 49 10.67 -3.03 -4.32
C ILE A 49 10.15 -4.05 -3.31
N GLN A 50 9.36 -3.59 -2.35
CA GLN A 50 8.77 -4.44 -1.34
C GLN A 50 7.40 -4.96 -1.77
N GLU A 51 7.02 -6.14 -1.31
CA GLU A 51 5.76 -6.79 -1.64
C GLU A 51 4.93 -6.97 -0.38
N TYR A 52 3.67 -6.58 -0.47
CA TYR A 52 2.67 -6.69 0.57
C TYR A 52 1.40 -7.31 0.00
N LYS A 53 0.56 -7.86 0.89
CA LYS A 53 -0.74 -8.42 0.53
C LYS A 53 -1.81 -7.91 1.47
N ILE A 54 -2.89 -7.39 0.90
CA ILE A 54 -4.10 -7.09 1.66
C ILE A 54 -4.80 -8.42 1.96
N THR A 55 -5.09 -8.66 3.23
CA THR A 55 -5.90 -9.78 3.70
C THR A 55 -7.13 -9.24 4.43
N GLU A 56 -8.14 -10.08 4.63
CA GLU A 56 -9.28 -9.71 5.49
C GLU A 56 -8.79 -9.36 6.91
N GLN A 57 -7.83 -10.13 7.43
CA GLN A 57 -7.26 -9.92 8.74
C GLN A 57 -6.49 -8.61 8.87
N SER A 58 -5.72 -8.22 7.85
CA SER A 58 -4.99 -6.95 7.85
C SER A 58 -5.94 -5.76 7.85
N LEU A 59 -7.04 -5.82 7.08
CA LEU A 59 -8.08 -4.78 7.07
C LEU A 59 -8.86 -4.72 8.38
N MET A 60 -9.19 -5.86 8.99
CA MET A 60 -9.84 -5.89 10.30
C MET A 60 -8.93 -5.28 11.39
N SER A 61 -7.62 -5.51 11.30
CA SER A 61 -6.63 -4.91 12.19
C SER A 61 -6.57 -3.39 11.99
N ALA A 62 -6.55 -2.92 10.74
CA ALA A 62 -6.59 -1.50 10.38
C ALA A 62 -7.80 -0.77 10.96
N VAL A 63 -8.98 -1.37 10.87
CA VAL A 63 -10.23 -0.82 11.45
C VAL A 63 -10.15 -0.79 12.98
N SER A 64 -9.56 -1.81 13.60
CA SER A 64 -9.42 -1.90 15.06
C SER A 64 -8.51 -0.82 15.65
N ILE A 65 -7.55 -0.30 14.88
CA ILE A 65 -6.71 0.83 15.28
C ILE A 65 -7.30 2.20 14.90
N GLY A 66 -8.54 2.23 14.41
CA GLY A 66 -9.32 3.44 14.17
C GLY A 66 -9.25 4.01 12.75
N MET A 67 -8.72 3.27 11.77
CA MET A 67 -8.75 3.74 10.38
C MET A 67 -10.12 3.54 9.73
N ALA A 68 -10.64 4.58 9.08
CA ALA A 68 -11.87 4.47 8.34
C ALA A 68 -11.65 3.80 6.97
N THR A 69 -12.58 2.96 6.55
CA THR A 69 -12.53 2.29 5.23
C THR A 69 -12.41 3.28 4.08
N ARG A 70 -13.03 4.47 4.20
CA ARG A 70 -12.95 5.52 3.18
C ARG A 70 -11.54 6.05 3.03
N ASP A 71 -10.84 6.28 4.14
CA ASP A 71 -9.47 6.79 4.13
C ASP A 71 -8.51 5.79 3.45
N ILE A 72 -8.68 4.49 3.74
CA ILE A 72 -7.92 3.42 3.07
C ILE A 72 -8.15 3.46 1.55
N ILE A 73 -9.41 3.55 1.14
CA ILE A 73 -9.78 3.58 -0.29
C ILE A 73 -9.23 4.84 -0.96
N ASP A 74 -9.29 6.00 -0.31
CA ASP A 74 -8.86 7.27 -0.90
C ASP A 74 -7.34 7.35 -1.08
N VAL A 75 -6.56 6.70 -0.21
CA VAL A 75 -5.11 6.57 -0.38
C VAL A 75 -4.76 5.61 -1.53
N LEU A 76 -5.56 4.56 -1.75
CA LEU A 76 -5.32 3.55 -2.79
C LEU A 76 -5.80 3.97 -4.20
N LYS A 77 -6.49 5.10 -4.35
CA LYS A 77 -6.97 5.65 -5.65
C LYS A 77 -5.90 6.48 -6.36
#